data_AF-A0A351EL23-F1
#
_entry.id   AF-A0A351EL23-F1
#
_cell.length_a   1.000
_cell.length_b   1.000
_cell.length_c   1.000
_cell.angle_alpha   90.00
_cell.angle_beta   90.00
_cell.angle_gamma   90.00
#
_symmetry.space_group_name_H-M   'P 1'
#
loop_
_entity.id
_entity.type
_entity.pdbx_description
1 polymer ?
#
loop_
_entity_poly.entity_id
_entity_poly.type
_entity_poly.pdbx_seq_one_letter_code
_entity_poly.pdbx_strand_id
1 'polypeptide(L)'
;MLLVMAEHQSNTTWTNWSGKLSASPREIVQVGTLEAIRAELSAASKGGWSVRTAGTAHSHYPLLPTNGVLLDTRPLSGLVEVDQETPSATFRAGTKIHACGRPLLDHGLGLINQGDIDQQSIGGAIATGTHGTGTELVLFSSVVEKLSIMLVDGSVVTCDQHTESELFEAARLSLGAVGIVLEATLKVRKAYRLKEEQWQEPLDSVMERIESLTSASRHFEYFWWPGQDGALCKSINVTEEPGQYP
;
A
#
# COMPACT_ATOMS: atom_id res chain seq x y z
N MET A 1 24.76 -41.68 21.15
CA MET A 1 23.33 -41.93 20.88
C MET A 1 22.73 -40.59 20.47
N LEU A 2 22.52 -40.38 19.18
CA LEU A 2 22.03 -39.11 18.63
C LEU A 2 20.62 -38.84 19.14
N LEU A 3 20.40 -37.69 19.78
CA LEU A 3 19.07 -37.11 19.90
C LEU A 3 18.72 -36.55 18.52
N VAL A 4 17.81 -37.24 17.82
CA VAL A 4 17.10 -36.70 16.67
C VAL A 4 16.24 -35.56 17.21
N MET A 5 16.66 -34.31 16.99
CA MET A 5 15.77 -33.17 17.19
C MET A 5 14.66 -33.30 16.16
N ALA A 6 13.42 -33.45 16.63
CA ALA A 6 12.26 -33.47 15.76
C ALA A 6 12.21 -32.13 15.00
N GLU A 7 12.45 -32.16 13.69
CA GLU A 7 12.11 -31.05 12.81
C GLU A 7 10.61 -30.80 12.94
N HIS A 8 10.26 -29.69 13.59
CA HIS A 8 8.91 -29.15 13.49
C HIS A 8 8.76 -28.60 12.06
N GLN A 9 8.43 -29.47 11.10
CA GLN A 9 7.93 -29.04 9.80
C GLN A 9 6.47 -28.62 9.98
N SER A 10 6.26 -27.35 10.33
CA SER A 10 4.97 -26.71 10.17
C SER A 10 4.62 -26.71 8.67
N ASN A 11 3.52 -27.37 8.29
CA ASN A 11 2.93 -27.30 6.96
C ASN A 11 2.21 -25.95 6.75
N THR A 12 2.83 -24.84 7.18
CA THR A 12 2.25 -23.52 7.02
C THR A 12 2.25 -23.18 5.53
N THR A 13 1.05 -22.99 4.97
CA THR A 13 0.89 -22.60 3.57
C THR A 13 0.41 -21.15 3.54
N TRP A 14 1.05 -20.35 2.70
CA TRP A 14 0.62 -19.00 2.38
C TRP A 14 0.14 -18.94 0.93
N THR A 15 -0.92 -18.17 0.68
CA THR A 15 -1.35 -17.79 -0.66
C THR A 15 -1.56 -16.28 -0.73
N ASN A 16 -1.29 -15.69 -1.90
CA ASN A 16 -1.66 -14.30 -2.13
C ASN A 16 -3.18 -14.16 -2.29
N TRP A 17 -3.68 -12.92 -2.25
CA TRP A 17 -5.12 -12.62 -2.32
C TRP A 17 -5.82 -13.29 -3.51
N SER A 18 -5.16 -13.35 -4.67
CA SER A 18 -5.73 -13.96 -5.88
C SER A 18 -5.58 -15.48 -5.97
N GLY A 19 -4.86 -16.11 -5.03
CA GLY A 19 -4.52 -17.53 -5.07
C GLY A 19 -3.52 -17.94 -6.16
N LYS A 20 -2.89 -16.99 -6.86
CA LYS A 20 -1.95 -17.27 -7.96
C LYS A 20 -0.54 -17.58 -7.47
N LEU A 21 -0.17 -17.00 -6.33
CA LEU A 21 1.12 -17.22 -5.69
C LEU A 21 0.92 -17.99 -4.40
N SER A 22 1.82 -18.91 -4.11
CA SER A 22 1.85 -19.65 -2.86
C SER A 22 3.28 -19.87 -2.37
N ALA A 23 3.40 -20.17 -1.08
CA ALA A 23 4.67 -20.54 -0.46
C ALA A 23 4.43 -21.40 0.78
N SER A 24 5.50 -22.05 1.22
CA SER A 24 5.54 -22.80 2.47
C SER A 24 6.56 -22.14 3.41
N PRO A 25 6.21 -20.98 4.01
CA PRO A 25 7.08 -20.34 4.99
C PRO A 25 7.25 -21.26 6.20
N ARG A 26 8.39 -21.13 6.89
CA ARG A 26 8.60 -21.71 8.21
C ARG A 26 7.47 -21.31 9.16
N GLU A 27 7.12 -20.03 9.16
CA GLU A 27 6.12 -19.48 10.06
C GLU A 27 5.46 -18.24 9.48
N ILE A 28 4.19 -18.01 9.85
CA ILE A 28 3.50 -16.75 9.63
C ILE A 28 3.22 -16.16 11.01
N VAL A 29 3.84 -15.04 11.33
CA VAL A 29 3.75 -14.40 12.65
C VAL A 29 2.98 -13.09 12.53
N GLN A 30 1.93 -12.94 13.32
CA GLN A 30 1.22 -11.67 13.42
C GLN A 30 1.99 -10.72 14.33
N VAL A 31 2.43 -9.59 13.77
CA VAL A 31 3.20 -8.59 14.51
C VAL A 31 2.37 -7.33 14.70
N GLY A 32 2.09 -7.00 15.97
CA GLY A 32 1.35 -5.79 16.36
C GLY A 32 2.15 -4.80 17.21
N THR A 33 3.38 -5.16 17.58
CA THR A 33 4.28 -4.32 18.38
C THR A 33 5.70 -4.37 17.82
N LEU A 34 6.49 -3.36 18.15
CA LEU A 34 7.89 -3.29 17.71
C LEU A 34 8.71 -4.42 18.35
N GLU A 35 8.42 -4.78 19.58
CA GLU A 35 9.10 -5.85 20.32
C GLU A 35 8.89 -7.20 19.65
N ALA A 36 7.68 -7.47 19.15
CA ALA A 36 7.39 -8.69 18.40
C ALA A 36 8.22 -8.75 17.12
N ILE A 37 8.30 -7.65 16.36
CA ILE A 37 9.11 -7.59 15.14
C ILE A 37 10.60 -7.80 15.45
N ARG A 38 11.13 -7.13 16.49
CA ARG A 38 12.52 -7.30 16.93
C ARG A 38 12.84 -8.73 17.35
N ALA A 39 11.93 -9.38 18.06
CA ALA A 39 12.07 -10.77 18.47
C ALA A 39 12.21 -11.69 17.25
N GLU A 40 11.35 -11.51 16.24
CA GLU A 40 11.40 -12.28 14.99
C GLU A 40 12.66 -12.01 14.18
N LEU A 41 13.08 -10.74 14.05
CA LEU A 41 14.35 -10.40 13.38
C LEU A 41 15.55 -11.05 14.09
N SER A 42 15.58 -11.02 15.42
CA SER A 42 16.65 -11.65 16.21
C SER A 42 16.66 -13.17 16.05
N ALA A 43 15.48 -13.81 16.07
CA ALA A 43 15.34 -15.25 15.88
C ALA A 43 15.75 -15.67 14.46
N ALA A 44 15.34 -14.90 13.45
CA ALA A 44 15.70 -15.14 12.06
C ALA A 44 17.20 -14.99 11.80
N SER A 45 17.83 -13.97 12.38
CA SER A 45 19.28 -13.77 12.31
C SER A 45 20.06 -14.92 12.93
N LYS A 46 19.67 -15.38 14.13
CA LYS A 46 20.30 -16.55 14.80
C LYS A 46 20.08 -17.86 14.07
N GLY A 47 18.94 -18.01 13.42
CA GLY A 47 18.56 -19.23 12.71
C GLY A 47 18.98 -19.28 11.24
N GLY A 48 19.36 -18.15 10.64
CA GLY A 48 19.73 -18.09 9.23
C GLY A 48 18.54 -18.16 8.26
N TRP A 49 17.35 -17.70 8.68
CA TRP A 49 16.15 -17.66 7.82
C TRP A 49 15.93 -16.24 7.29
N SER A 50 15.31 -16.14 6.11
CA SER A 50 14.84 -14.84 5.59
C SER A 50 13.56 -14.38 6.28
N VAL A 51 13.34 -13.07 6.32
CA VAL A 51 12.10 -12.45 6.82
C VAL A 51 11.48 -11.65 5.69
N ARG A 52 10.17 -11.79 5.50
CA ARG A 52 9.36 -10.99 4.58
C ARG A 52 8.16 -10.43 5.34
N THR A 53 7.68 -9.27 4.94
CA THR A 53 6.48 -8.66 5.52
C THR A 53 5.30 -8.81 4.57
N ALA A 54 4.17 -9.24 5.09
CA ALA A 54 2.91 -9.35 4.37
C ALA A 54 1.88 -8.41 4.99
N GLY A 55 1.39 -7.46 4.19
CA GLY A 55 0.16 -6.73 4.50
C GLY A 55 -1.05 -7.57 4.11
N THR A 56 -1.80 -7.11 3.13
CA THR A 56 -3.00 -7.81 2.62
C THR A 56 -2.72 -8.73 1.43
N ALA A 57 -1.46 -8.91 1.05
CA ALA A 57 -1.01 -9.88 0.05
C ALA A 57 -1.65 -9.72 -1.36
N HIS A 58 -1.96 -8.49 -1.79
CA HIS A 58 -2.55 -8.22 -3.11
C HIS A 58 -1.55 -8.21 -4.29
N SER A 59 -0.24 -8.23 -4.04
CA SER A 59 0.75 -8.25 -5.12
C SER A 59 0.62 -9.53 -5.96
N HIS A 60 0.65 -9.36 -7.28
CA HIS A 60 0.82 -10.45 -8.25
C HIS A 60 2.29 -10.73 -8.60
N TYR A 61 3.20 -9.82 -8.24
CA TYR A 61 4.64 -10.06 -8.35
C TYR A 61 5.12 -10.87 -7.13
N PRO A 62 6.02 -11.86 -7.31
CA PRO A 62 6.44 -12.79 -6.26
C PRO A 62 7.41 -12.17 -5.23
N LEU A 63 6.97 -11.14 -4.51
CA LEU A 63 7.73 -10.48 -3.43
C LEU A 63 7.69 -11.25 -2.10
N LEU A 64 6.56 -11.90 -1.85
CA LEU A 64 6.23 -12.54 -0.57
C LEU A 64 6.61 -14.02 -0.46
N PRO A 65 6.60 -14.84 -1.54
CA PRO A 65 6.99 -16.24 -1.43
C PRO A 65 8.36 -16.41 -0.76
N THR A 66 8.39 -17.21 0.31
CA THR A 66 9.59 -17.49 1.09
C THR A 66 9.47 -18.84 1.80
N ASN A 67 10.61 -19.46 2.10
CA ASN A 67 10.75 -20.60 3.03
C ASN A 67 11.14 -20.15 4.45
N GLY A 68 11.34 -18.85 4.67
CA GLY A 68 11.63 -18.23 5.95
C GLY A 68 10.38 -17.83 6.72
N VAL A 69 10.44 -16.70 7.43
CA VAL A 69 9.31 -16.18 8.21
C VAL A 69 8.56 -15.10 7.43
N LEU A 70 7.23 -15.18 7.46
CA LEU A 70 6.33 -14.11 6.98
C LEU A 70 5.75 -13.36 8.17
N LEU A 71 6.04 -12.07 8.28
CA LEU A 71 5.46 -11.19 9.26
C LEU A 71 4.18 -10.58 8.72
N ASP A 72 3.04 -10.99 9.28
CA ASP A 72 1.76 -10.35 9.02
C ASP A 72 1.70 -9.02 9.76
N THR A 73 1.77 -7.92 8.99
CA THR A 73 1.82 -6.55 9.52
C THR A 73 0.44 -5.93 9.66
N ARG A 74 -0.66 -6.63 9.34
CA ARG A 74 -2.04 -6.09 9.46
C ARG A 74 -2.36 -5.58 10.88
N PRO A 75 -1.87 -6.19 11.97
CA PRO A 75 -2.10 -5.64 13.31
C PRO A 75 -1.44 -4.27 13.55
N LEU A 76 -0.38 -3.89 12.82
CA LEU A 76 0.21 -2.55 12.84
C LEU A 76 -0.68 -1.56 12.07
N SER A 77 -1.86 -1.27 12.60
CA SER A 77 -2.84 -0.40 11.95
C SER A 77 -3.30 0.75 12.83
N GLY A 78 -3.82 1.79 12.19
CA GLY A 78 -4.37 2.98 12.83
C GLY A 78 -3.68 4.28 12.42
N LEU A 79 -4.43 5.36 12.58
CA LEU A 79 -3.92 6.74 12.54
C LEU A 79 -3.09 7.01 13.80
N VAL A 80 -1.93 7.63 13.62
CA VAL A 80 -0.98 7.97 14.69
C VAL A 80 -1.04 9.46 15.00
N GLU A 81 -1.02 10.31 13.96
CA GLU A 81 -0.92 11.76 14.09
C GLU A 81 -1.52 12.45 12.86
N VAL A 82 -2.05 13.67 13.04
CA VAL A 82 -2.51 14.55 11.97
C VAL A 82 -1.99 15.97 12.21
N ASP A 83 -1.39 16.57 11.19
CA ASP A 83 -1.08 18.00 11.13
C ASP A 83 -2.05 18.68 10.16
N GLN A 84 -2.82 19.66 10.66
CA GLN A 84 -3.77 20.44 9.85
C GLN A 84 -3.16 21.74 9.30
N GLU A 85 -2.09 22.25 9.93
CA GLU A 85 -1.38 23.46 9.48
C GLU A 85 -0.55 23.14 8.24
N THR A 86 0.16 22.00 8.28
CA THR A 86 0.80 21.38 7.11
C THR A 86 0.10 20.05 6.83
N PRO A 87 -0.97 20.03 6.00
CA PRO A 87 -1.84 18.87 5.82
C PRO A 87 -1.11 17.54 5.59
N SER A 88 -0.92 16.80 6.66
CA SER A 88 -0.23 15.51 6.67
C SER A 88 -0.84 14.58 7.73
N ALA A 89 -0.71 13.28 7.52
CA ALA A 89 -1.22 12.28 8.44
C ALA A 89 -0.28 11.09 8.52
N THR A 90 0.06 10.68 9.74
CA THR A 90 0.89 9.51 10.01
C THR A 90 0.02 8.31 10.29
N PHE A 91 0.23 7.24 9.53
CA PHE A 91 -0.46 5.96 9.73
C PHE A 91 0.54 4.84 9.95
N ARG A 92 0.13 3.84 10.74
CA ARG A 92 0.88 2.58 10.80
C ARG A 92 0.78 1.84 9.47
N ALA A 93 1.86 1.20 9.03
CA ALA A 93 2.02 0.66 7.69
C ALA A 93 1.06 -0.50 7.34
N GLY A 94 0.51 -1.18 8.34
CA GLY A 94 -0.53 -2.21 8.18
C GLY A 94 -1.93 -1.64 7.94
N THR A 95 -2.15 -0.34 8.14
CA THR A 95 -3.43 0.32 7.88
C THR A 95 -3.83 0.13 6.42
N LYS A 96 -5.06 -0.33 6.17
CA LYS A 96 -5.61 -0.42 4.81
C LYS A 96 -5.98 0.97 4.29
N ILE A 97 -5.85 1.21 2.99
CA ILE A 97 -6.19 2.50 2.38
C ILE A 97 -7.63 2.93 2.71
N HIS A 98 -8.61 2.02 2.59
CA HIS A 98 -10.01 2.33 2.91
C HIS A 98 -10.24 2.78 4.36
N ALA A 99 -9.38 2.34 5.29
CA ALA A 99 -9.46 2.68 6.71
C ALA A 99 -8.90 4.08 7.01
N CYS A 100 -8.24 4.73 6.05
CA CYS A 100 -7.72 6.09 6.19
C CYS A 100 -8.82 7.15 6.04
N GLY A 101 -9.85 6.87 5.24
CA GLY A 101 -10.84 7.87 4.83
C GLY A 101 -11.60 8.51 5.99
N ARG A 102 -12.18 7.70 6.88
CA ARG A 102 -12.98 8.23 8.00
C ARG A 102 -12.15 9.06 8.99
N PRO A 103 -11.00 8.58 9.51
CA PRO A 103 -10.15 9.39 10.39
C PRO A 103 -9.70 10.70 9.75
N LEU A 104 -9.33 10.71 8.46
CA LEU A 104 -8.97 11.95 7.77
C LEU A 104 -10.16 12.90 7.66
N LEU A 105 -11.33 12.38 7.32
CA LEU A 105 -12.55 13.18 7.19
C LEU A 105 -12.96 13.83 8.52
N ASP A 106 -12.78 13.12 9.64
CA ASP A 106 -13.03 13.67 10.98
C ASP A 106 -12.12 14.88 11.29
N HIS A 107 -10.99 15.02 10.60
CA HIS A 107 -10.09 16.17 10.63
C HIS A 107 -10.28 17.14 9.44
N GLY A 108 -11.31 16.96 8.61
CA GLY A 108 -11.54 17.79 7.43
C GLY A 108 -10.51 17.60 6.31
N LEU A 109 -9.85 16.44 6.28
CA LEU A 109 -8.80 16.07 5.33
C LEU A 109 -9.23 14.88 4.46
N GLY A 110 -8.48 14.62 3.40
CA GLY A 110 -8.64 13.48 2.51
C GLY A 110 -7.37 13.17 1.73
N LEU A 111 -7.26 11.92 1.24
CA LEU A 111 -6.13 11.49 0.41
C LEU A 111 -6.10 12.27 -0.92
N ILE A 112 -4.89 12.55 -1.41
CA ILE A 112 -4.70 13.26 -2.69
C ILE A 112 -5.07 12.37 -3.87
N ASN A 113 -4.67 11.11 -3.83
CA ASN A 113 -4.95 10.11 -4.85
C ASN A 113 -4.92 8.73 -4.19
N GLN A 114 -5.70 7.79 -4.70
CA GLN A 114 -5.64 6.39 -4.28
C GLN A 114 -5.86 5.48 -5.50
N GLY A 115 -5.37 4.25 -5.42
CA GLY A 115 -5.68 3.23 -6.41
C GLY A 115 -7.12 2.71 -6.27
N ASP A 116 -7.56 1.96 -7.27
CA ASP A 116 -8.89 1.31 -7.28
C ASP A 116 -9.03 0.26 -6.16
N ILE A 117 -7.93 -0.42 -5.80
CA ILE A 117 -7.91 -1.40 -4.72
C ILE A 117 -7.55 -0.75 -3.37
N ASP A 118 -8.59 -0.39 -2.62
CA ASP A 118 -8.45 0.22 -1.29
C ASP A 118 -8.15 -0.78 -0.15
N GLN A 119 -8.07 -2.07 -0.47
CA GLN A 119 -7.75 -3.16 0.46
C GLN A 119 -6.24 -3.33 0.68
N GLN A 120 -5.39 -2.65 -0.08
CA GLN A 120 -3.94 -2.66 0.12
C GLN A 120 -3.59 -2.01 1.46
N SER A 121 -2.59 -2.54 2.17
CA SER A 121 -2.00 -1.81 3.30
C SER A 121 -1.14 -0.66 2.79
N ILE A 122 -1.04 0.43 3.56
CA ILE A 122 -0.20 1.60 3.23
C ILE A 122 1.24 1.19 2.93
N GLY A 123 1.84 0.35 3.77
CA GLY A 123 3.21 -0.12 3.58
C GLY A 123 3.38 -0.90 2.27
N GLY A 124 2.39 -1.73 1.91
CA GLY A 124 2.39 -2.45 0.63
C GLY A 124 2.23 -1.49 -0.55
N ALA A 125 1.28 -0.55 -0.46
CA ALA A 125 0.98 0.43 -1.49
C ALA A 125 2.18 1.35 -1.79
N ILE A 126 2.88 1.80 -0.74
CA ILE A 126 4.14 2.56 -0.86
C ILE A 126 5.21 1.68 -1.51
N ALA A 127 5.46 0.50 -0.96
CA ALA A 127 6.56 -0.38 -1.41
C ALA A 127 6.45 -0.78 -2.88
N THR A 128 5.24 -0.93 -3.42
CA THR A 128 5.00 -1.34 -4.81
C THR A 128 4.59 -0.20 -5.74
N GLY A 129 4.62 1.06 -5.28
CA GLY A 129 4.29 2.21 -6.12
C GLY A 129 2.84 2.25 -6.59
N THR A 130 1.87 1.87 -5.74
CA THR A 130 0.43 1.99 -6.05
C THR A 130 0.11 3.41 -6.53
N HIS A 131 -0.72 3.53 -7.56
CA HIS A 131 -1.20 4.81 -8.05
C HIS A 131 -2.68 4.72 -8.47
N GLY A 132 -3.36 5.87 -8.45
CA GLY A 132 -4.64 6.03 -9.14
C GLY A 132 -4.43 6.48 -10.58
N THR A 133 -5.52 6.81 -11.25
CA THR A 133 -5.53 7.42 -12.59
C THR A 133 -5.48 8.94 -12.50
N GLY A 134 -5.02 9.64 -13.53
CA GLY A 134 -4.97 11.11 -13.57
C GLY A 134 -3.58 11.64 -13.94
N THR A 135 -3.52 12.52 -14.94
CA THR A 135 -2.27 13.01 -15.55
C THR A 135 -1.44 13.90 -14.61
N GLU A 136 -2.11 14.68 -13.76
CA GLU A 136 -1.49 15.59 -12.79
C GLU A 136 -1.34 14.98 -11.39
N LEU A 137 -1.64 13.68 -11.25
CA LEU A 137 -1.57 13.00 -9.97
C LEU A 137 -0.36 12.11 -9.87
N VAL A 138 0.08 11.98 -8.62
CA VAL A 138 1.24 11.18 -8.30
C VAL A 138 0.82 9.84 -7.69
N LEU A 139 1.78 8.93 -7.71
CA LEU A 139 1.71 7.63 -7.04
C LEU A 139 1.84 7.79 -5.51
N PHE A 140 1.41 6.76 -4.77
CA PHE A 140 1.24 6.82 -3.32
C PHE A 140 2.56 7.06 -2.58
N SER A 141 3.69 6.57 -3.09
CA SER A 141 4.99 6.87 -2.49
C SER A 141 5.54 8.27 -2.77
N SER A 142 5.01 8.99 -3.77
CA SER A 142 5.38 10.39 -4.03
C SER A 142 4.80 11.35 -3.00
N VAL A 143 3.72 10.97 -2.31
CA VAL A 143 3.12 11.78 -1.23
C VAL A 143 3.62 11.39 0.15
N VAL A 144 4.58 10.46 0.27
CA VAL A 144 5.21 10.15 1.55
C VAL A 144 6.15 11.29 1.91
N GLU A 145 6.01 11.84 3.11
CA GLU A 145 6.85 12.92 3.63
C GLU A 145 7.86 12.41 4.67
N LYS A 146 7.53 11.33 5.38
CA LYS A 146 8.38 10.73 6.43
C LYS A 146 8.07 9.25 6.57
N LEU A 147 9.07 8.43 6.87
CA LEU A 147 8.94 7.01 7.18
C LEU A 147 9.59 6.70 8.53
N SER A 148 9.01 5.75 9.26
CA SER A 148 9.66 5.04 10.37
C SER A 148 9.92 3.60 9.93
N ILE A 149 11.18 3.17 9.97
CA ILE A 149 11.62 1.90 9.40
C ILE A 149 12.41 1.13 10.46
N MET A 150 12.08 -0.15 10.63
CA MET A 150 12.91 -1.07 11.39
C MET A 150 13.94 -1.76 10.48
N LEU A 151 15.21 -1.65 10.84
CA LEU A 151 16.33 -2.31 10.17
C LEU A 151 16.54 -3.73 10.73
N VAL A 152 17.40 -4.50 10.07
CA VAL A 152 17.66 -5.92 10.39
C VAL A 152 18.23 -6.15 11.80
N ASP A 153 18.94 -5.17 12.36
CA ASP A 153 19.45 -5.20 13.73
C ASP A 153 18.39 -4.86 14.79
N GLY A 154 17.17 -4.55 14.36
CA GLY A 154 16.05 -4.13 15.19
C GLY A 154 16.08 -2.65 15.58
N SER A 155 17.06 -1.87 15.13
CA SER A 155 17.03 -0.41 15.28
C SER A 155 15.90 0.20 14.45
N VAL A 156 15.36 1.32 14.93
CA VAL A 156 14.31 2.06 14.22
C VAL A 156 14.90 3.39 13.79
N VAL A 157 14.79 3.67 12.50
CA VAL A 157 15.27 4.90 11.88
C VAL A 157 14.07 5.65 11.34
N THR A 158 14.00 6.95 11.66
CA THR A 158 13.07 7.88 11.04
C THR A 158 13.80 8.60 9.92
N CYS A 159 13.24 8.61 8.72
CA CYS A 159 13.85 9.23 7.55
C CYS A 159 12.83 10.05 6.74
N ASP A 160 13.31 11.14 6.14
CA ASP A 160 12.57 12.06 5.28
C ASP A 160 13.52 12.66 4.22
N GLN A 161 13.05 13.65 3.45
CA GLN A 161 13.86 14.30 2.41
C GLN A 161 15.11 15.05 2.92
N HIS A 162 15.19 15.35 4.23
CA HIS A 162 16.27 16.10 4.86
C HIS A 162 17.10 15.27 5.85
N THR A 163 16.52 14.19 6.39
CA THR A 163 17.11 13.31 7.41
C THR A 163 17.19 11.89 6.86
N GLU A 164 18.38 11.28 6.83
CA GLU A 164 18.59 9.94 6.26
C GLU A 164 18.01 9.82 4.84
N SER A 165 18.25 10.85 4.00
CA SER A 165 17.57 11.02 2.71
C SER A 165 17.81 9.89 1.72
N GLU A 166 19.00 9.30 1.69
CA GLU A 166 19.29 8.13 0.85
C GLU A 166 18.44 6.92 1.27
N LEU A 167 18.27 6.70 2.58
CA LEU A 167 17.41 5.66 3.10
C LEU A 167 15.94 5.95 2.77
N PHE A 168 15.49 7.19 2.92
CA PHE A 168 14.14 7.62 2.59
C PHE A 168 13.80 7.35 1.11
N GLU A 169 14.68 7.76 0.19
CA GLU A 169 14.52 7.54 -1.25
C GLU A 169 14.49 6.07 -1.61
N ALA A 170 15.37 5.25 -1.02
CA ALA A 170 15.36 3.80 -1.22
C ALA A 170 14.10 3.13 -0.64
N ALA A 171 13.63 3.58 0.52
CA ALA A 171 12.56 2.93 1.27
C ALA A 171 11.17 3.21 0.70
N ARG A 172 10.93 4.43 0.21
CA ARG A 172 9.61 4.88 -0.26
C ARG A 172 9.12 4.13 -1.49
N LEU A 173 9.96 3.40 -2.23
CA LEU A 173 9.52 2.41 -3.24
C LEU A 173 10.51 1.24 -3.25
N SER A 174 10.48 0.45 -2.17
CA SER A 174 11.54 -0.54 -1.89
C SER A 174 11.23 -1.96 -2.33
N LEU A 175 10.01 -2.25 -2.79
CA LEU A 175 9.52 -3.62 -3.01
C LEU A 175 9.67 -4.53 -1.77
N GLY A 176 9.77 -3.94 -0.57
CA GLY A 176 10.00 -4.64 0.70
C GLY A 176 11.43 -5.11 0.93
N ALA A 177 12.43 -4.52 0.26
CA ALA A 177 13.83 -4.95 0.32
C ALA A 177 14.72 -4.15 1.31
N VAL A 178 14.31 -2.94 1.69
CA VAL A 178 15.17 -2.01 2.47
C VAL A 178 15.03 -2.21 3.97
N GLY A 179 13.81 -2.49 4.45
CA GLY A 179 13.51 -2.64 5.86
C GLY A 179 12.01 -2.81 6.08
N ILE A 180 11.59 -2.90 7.34
CA ILE A 180 10.18 -3.02 7.70
C ILE A 180 9.65 -1.63 7.96
N VAL A 181 8.85 -1.09 7.03
CA VAL A 181 8.13 0.16 7.25
C VAL A 181 7.11 -0.05 8.37
N LEU A 182 7.24 0.73 9.44
CA LEU A 182 6.36 0.70 10.61
C LEU A 182 5.25 1.73 10.50
N GLU A 183 5.62 2.95 10.11
CA GLU A 183 4.73 4.10 9.98
C GLU A 183 5.12 4.93 8.75
N ALA A 184 4.14 5.58 8.14
CA ALA A 184 4.33 6.50 7.03
C ALA A 184 3.50 7.76 7.27
N THR A 185 4.15 8.92 7.17
CA THR A 185 3.49 10.22 7.10
C THR A 185 3.21 10.53 5.65
N LEU A 186 1.94 10.72 5.33
CA LEU A 186 1.45 11.04 4.00
C LEU A 186 1.03 12.49 3.95
N LYS A 187 1.45 13.21 2.91
CA LYS A 187 0.82 14.46 2.51
C LYS A 187 -0.64 14.19 2.15
N VAL A 188 -1.53 14.94 2.79
CA VAL A 188 -2.97 14.90 2.51
C VAL A 188 -3.44 16.28 2.07
N ARG A 189 -4.73 16.42 1.80
CA ARG A 189 -5.32 17.72 1.44
C ARG A 189 -6.63 17.92 2.18
N LYS A 190 -7.14 19.16 2.16
CA LYS A 190 -8.51 19.44 2.62
C LYS A 190 -9.49 18.50 1.93
N ALA A 191 -10.45 17.99 2.70
CA ALA A 191 -11.50 17.13 2.22
C ALA A 191 -12.23 17.80 1.04
N TYR A 192 -12.58 16.98 0.06
CA TYR A 192 -13.20 17.41 -1.20
C TYR A 192 -14.16 16.33 -1.66
N ARG A 193 -15.12 16.70 -2.51
CA ARG A 193 -16.07 15.75 -3.09
C ARG A 193 -15.68 15.45 -4.52
N LEU A 194 -15.98 14.23 -4.92
CA LEU A 194 -15.74 13.71 -6.25
C LEU A 194 -17.07 13.26 -6.85
N LYS A 195 -17.31 13.62 -8.10
CA LYS A 195 -18.40 13.10 -8.92
C LYS A 195 -17.84 12.10 -9.90
N GLU A 196 -18.37 10.88 -9.86
CA GLU A 196 -18.08 9.84 -10.82
C GLU A 196 -19.18 9.80 -11.88
N GLU A 197 -18.77 9.79 -13.15
CA GLU A 197 -19.65 9.62 -14.28
C GLU A 197 -19.16 8.45 -15.13
N GLN A 198 -20.07 7.55 -15.48
CA GLN A 198 -19.78 6.36 -16.27
C GLN A 198 -20.64 6.34 -17.53
N TRP A 199 -20.06 5.92 -18.66
CA TRP A 199 -20.77 5.77 -19.92
C TRP A 199 -20.11 4.69 -20.79
N GLN A 200 -20.81 4.27 -21.85
CA GLN A 200 -20.29 3.32 -22.81
C GLN A 200 -20.23 3.94 -24.20
N GLU A 201 -19.16 3.64 -24.94
CA GLU A 201 -18.97 4.06 -26.33
C GLU A 201 -18.00 3.13 -27.07
N PRO A 202 -17.95 3.16 -28.42
CA PRO A 202 -16.95 2.41 -29.18
C PRO A 202 -15.52 2.81 -28.81
N LEU A 203 -14.61 1.84 -28.76
CA LEU A 203 -13.21 2.09 -28.40
C LEU A 203 -12.57 3.14 -29.31
N ASP A 204 -12.79 3.06 -30.63
CA ASP A 204 -12.22 4.01 -31.58
C ASP A 204 -12.64 5.46 -31.25
N SER A 205 -13.90 5.67 -30.85
CA SER A 205 -14.41 6.98 -30.42
C SER A 205 -13.75 7.50 -29.14
N VAL A 206 -13.35 6.60 -28.22
CA VAL A 206 -12.54 6.95 -27.04
C VAL A 206 -11.15 7.37 -27.48
N MET A 207 -10.52 6.56 -28.34
CA MET A 207 -9.14 6.76 -28.77
C MET A 207 -8.95 8.05 -29.57
N GLU A 208 -9.92 8.42 -30.43
CA GLU A 208 -9.94 9.70 -31.13
C GLU A 208 -9.94 10.92 -30.19
N ARG A 209 -10.47 10.75 -28.97
CA ARG A 209 -10.65 11.83 -27.98
C ARG A 209 -9.82 11.63 -26.71
N ILE A 210 -8.90 10.68 -26.67
CA ILE A 210 -8.22 10.28 -25.44
C ILE A 210 -7.50 11.44 -24.75
N GLU A 211 -6.85 12.32 -25.52
CA GLU A 211 -6.18 13.52 -25.00
C GLU A 211 -7.19 14.52 -24.41
N SER A 212 -8.32 14.74 -25.09
CA SER A 212 -9.39 15.60 -24.57
C SER A 212 -10.02 15.03 -23.30
N LEU A 213 -10.26 13.72 -23.25
CA LEU A 213 -10.90 13.06 -22.11
C LEU A 213 -9.99 13.07 -20.87
N THR A 214 -8.71 12.77 -21.07
CA THR A 214 -7.70 12.77 -20.00
C THR A 214 -7.35 14.18 -19.50
N SER A 215 -7.33 15.19 -20.38
CA SER A 215 -7.07 16.58 -19.99
C SER A 215 -8.27 17.28 -19.34
N ALA A 216 -9.50 16.93 -19.76
CA ALA A 216 -10.73 17.52 -19.23
C ALA A 216 -11.15 16.93 -17.88
N SER A 217 -10.61 15.77 -17.51
CA SER A 217 -10.99 15.07 -16.28
C SER A 217 -9.82 14.95 -15.33
N ARG A 218 -10.09 15.11 -14.03
CA ARG A 218 -9.10 14.84 -12.99
C ARG A 218 -8.66 13.36 -13.02
N HIS A 219 -9.62 12.47 -13.23
CA HIS A 219 -9.38 11.05 -13.50
C HIS A 219 -10.16 10.68 -14.76
N PHE A 220 -9.51 9.99 -15.69
CA PHE A 220 -10.18 9.32 -16.80
C PHE A 220 -9.62 7.91 -16.92
N GLU A 221 -10.51 6.93 -16.99
CA GLU A 221 -10.17 5.53 -17.21
C GLU A 221 -11.23 4.87 -18.09
N TYR A 222 -10.83 3.81 -18.78
CA TYR A 222 -11.74 3.01 -19.58
C TYR A 222 -11.38 1.53 -19.49
N PHE A 223 -12.41 0.69 -19.54
CA PHE A 223 -12.28 -0.78 -19.59
C PHE A 223 -12.76 -1.25 -20.95
N TRP A 224 -11.82 -1.76 -21.76
CA TRP A 224 -12.13 -2.29 -23.08
C TRP A 224 -12.74 -3.70 -22.98
N TRP A 225 -13.81 -3.93 -23.74
CA TRP A 225 -14.41 -5.24 -23.96
C TRP A 225 -14.11 -5.72 -25.40
N PRO A 226 -13.09 -6.57 -25.61
CA PRO A 226 -12.64 -6.96 -26.94
C PRO A 226 -13.71 -7.65 -27.81
N GLY A 227 -14.72 -8.28 -27.20
CA GLY A 227 -15.79 -8.95 -27.94
C GLY A 227 -16.80 -8.02 -28.60
N GLN A 228 -16.80 -6.73 -28.26
CA GLN A 228 -17.79 -5.74 -28.73
C GLN A 228 -17.13 -4.48 -29.28
N ASP A 229 -15.79 -4.39 -29.24
CA ASP A 229 -15.02 -3.16 -29.49
C ASP A 229 -15.60 -1.93 -28.77
N GLY A 230 -16.18 -2.16 -27.60
CA GLY A 230 -16.76 -1.14 -26.73
C GLY A 230 -15.90 -0.91 -25.50
N ALA A 231 -16.02 0.28 -24.93
CA ALA A 231 -15.34 0.66 -23.70
C ALA A 231 -16.36 1.16 -22.67
N LEU A 232 -16.26 0.66 -21.43
CA LEU A 232 -16.85 1.32 -20.27
C LEU A 232 -15.91 2.43 -19.82
N CYS A 233 -16.30 3.67 -20.08
CA CYS A 233 -15.56 4.85 -19.67
C CYS A 233 -16.01 5.33 -18.30
N LYS A 234 -15.07 5.90 -17.56
CA LYS A 234 -15.31 6.51 -16.26
C LYS A 234 -14.47 7.78 -16.12
N SER A 235 -15.13 8.87 -15.74
CA SER A 235 -14.47 10.10 -15.33
C SER A 235 -14.80 10.43 -13.88
N ILE A 236 -13.80 10.93 -13.14
CA ILE A 236 -14.02 11.43 -11.78
C ILE A 236 -13.50 12.87 -11.70
N ASN A 237 -14.36 13.79 -11.27
CA ASN A 237 -14.06 15.23 -11.18
C ASN A 237 -14.41 15.80 -9.81
N VAL A 238 -13.69 16.85 -9.39
CA VAL A 238 -14.04 17.58 -8.16
C VAL A 238 -15.39 18.26 -8.34
N THR A 239 -16.23 18.19 -7.31
CA THR A 239 -17.56 18.80 -7.32
C THR A 239 -17.88 19.46 -5.99
N GLU A 240 -18.83 20.39 -6.01
CA GLU A 240 -19.47 20.94 -4.81
C GLU A 240 -20.85 20.31 -4.55
N GLU A 241 -21.35 19.49 -5.48
CA GLU A 241 -22.60 18.75 -5.32
C GLU A 241 -22.59 17.93 -4.01
N PRO A 242 -23.74 17.79 -3.33
CA PRO A 242 -23.80 17.00 -2.10
C PRO A 242 -23.47 15.54 -2.39
N GLY A 243 -22.73 14.91 -1.49
CA GLY A 243 -22.37 13.50 -1.61
C GLY A 243 -23.63 12.62 -1.58
N GLN A 244 -23.74 11.74 -2.56
CA GLN A 244 -24.75 10.68 -2.60
C GLN A 244 -24.08 9.40 -2.10
N TYR A 245 -24.39 9.00 -0.87
CA TYR A 245 -23.97 7.70 -0.36
C TYR A 245 -25.03 6.65 -0.73
N PRO A 246 -24.64 5.44 -1.19
CA PRO A 246 -25.56 4.32 -1.31
C PRO A 246 -26.16 3.93 0.04
#